data_AF-A0AAR2LZ67-F1
#
_entry.id   AF-A0AAR2LZ67-F1
#
_cell.length_a   1.000
_cell.length_b   1.000
_cell.length_c   1.000
_cell.angle_alpha   90.00
_cell.angle_beta   90.00
_cell.angle_gamma   90.00
#
_symmetry.space_group_name_H-M   'P 1'
#
loop_
_entity.id
_entity.type
_entity.pdbx_description
1 polymer ?
#
loop_
_entity_poly.entity_id
_entity_poly.type
_entity_poly.pdbx_seq_one_letter_code
_entity_poly.pdbx_strand_id
1 'polypeptide(L)'
;MSFAVLKPTMDSFNTVIRFLTNQKTTIGYGVMAIATIGGERLFSLFSFQCPCNTEQNFTYGLMYLLGPALVLLTVGLFLSTALWRLYTGCCLNPMKLCPRGNCIGCISIFMRAVVGALVPPIMWLSVALLNGTFYECAVSGLEDQVIVDLFCKNRTSTCKAELAKVPCKTSNLPVAETNTLLLMLRAQSQILGWVLIMSSALAGLIGTCYKNCRSQVSYLQLTFWKIYMQKEREKFDSFAEDYATKLAERNLKSFFDNTEPEAFSFPNHTAWEQVSAVYTYKHSDQCYSTLQKYVEQPNRDYSPEKMPLQMEHSLE
;
A
#
# COMPACT_ATOMS: atom_id res chain seq x y z
N MET A 1 -37.50 -8.67 -31.23
CA MET A 1 -37.01 -9.80 -30.41
C MET A 1 -35.56 -9.60 -29.91
N SER A 2 -35.05 -8.36 -29.80
CA SER A 2 -33.62 -8.10 -29.47
C SER A 2 -33.37 -7.44 -28.10
N PHE A 3 -34.40 -7.08 -27.34
CA PHE A 3 -34.23 -6.49 -26.00
C PHE A 3 -34.07 -7.55 -24.88
N ALA A 4 -34.52 -8.78 -25.10
CA ALA A 4 -34.47 -9.84 -24.09
C ALA A 4 -33.10 -10.53 -23.97
N VAL A 5 -32.22 -10.39 -24.97
CA VAL A 5 -30.86 -11.00 -24.97
C VAL A 5 -29.82 -10.08 -24.31
N LEU A 6 -30.03 -8.77 -24.30
CA LEU A 6 -29.17 -7.79 -23.60
C LEU A 6 -29.33 -7.83 -22.07
N LYS A 7 -30.55 -8.09 -21.57
CA LYS A 7 -30.85 -8.16 -20.13
C LYS A 7 -30.08 -9.26 -19.36
N PRO A 8 -30.02 -10.53 -19.81
CA PRO A 8 -29.26 -11.56 -19.11
C PRO A 8 -27.76 -11.25 -19.09
N THR A 9 -27.21 -10.64 -20.15
CA THR A 9 -25.80 -10.24 -20.16
C THR A 9 -25.49 -9.12 -19.17
N MET A 10 -26.38 -8.13 -19.02
CA MET A 10 -26.22 -7.06 -18.02
C MET A 10 -26.36 -7.58 -16.59
N ASP A 11 -27.27 -8.52 -16.32
CA ASP A 11 -27.44 -9.10 -14.97
C ASP A 11 -26.27 -10.02 -14.59
N SER A 12 -25.76 -10.83 -15.53
CA SER A 12 -24.54 -11.62 -15.33
C SER A 12 -23.30 -10.73 -15.15
N PHE A 13 -23.16 -9.68 -15.95
CA PHE A 13 -22.06 -8.72 -15.84
C PHE A 13 -22.13 -7.92 -14.53
N ASN A 14 -23.33 -7.50 -14.12
CA ASN A 14 -23.56 -6.87 -12.82
C ASN A 14 -23.25 -7.82 -11.66
N THR A 15 -23.53 -9.11 -11.81
CA THR A 15 -23.20 -10.13 -10.80
C THR A 15 -21.68 -10.31 -10.68
N VAL A 16 -20.97 -10.37 -11.81
CA VAL A 16 -19.49 -10.41 -11.84
C VAL A 16 -18.89 -9.13 -11.26
N ILE A 17 -19.38 -7.95 -11.65
CA ILE A 17 -18.94 -6.67 -11.09
C ILE A 17 -19.21 -6.60 -9.58
N ARG A 18 -20.36 -7.07 -9.10
CA ARG A 18 -20.67 -7.13 -7.67
C ARG A 18 -19.72 -8.08 -6.94
N PHE A 19 -19.41 -9.24 -7.52
CA PHE A 19 -18.41 -10.16 -6.97
C PHE A 19 -17.02 -9.53 -6.89
N LEU A 20 -16.56 -8.92 -8.00
CA LEU A 20 -15.28 -8.19 -8.06
C LEU A 20 -15.26 -7.04 -7.06
N THR A 21 -16.39 -6.36 -6.88
CA THR A 21 -16.54 -5.23 -5.96
C THR A 21 -16.53 -5.65 -4.50
N ASN A 22 -17.12 -6.79 -4.17
CA ASN A 22 -17.13 -7.34 -2.82
C ASN A 22 -15.78 -7.93 -2.41
N GLN A 23 -14.97 -8.40 -3.37
CA GLN A 23 -13.68 -9.04 -3.13
C GLN A 23 -12.47 -8.21 -3.60
N LYS A 24 -12.63 -6.89 -3.77
CA LYS A 24 -11.59 -5.98 -4.31
C LYS A 24 -10.21 -6.18 -3.67
N THR A 25 -10.15 -6.35 -2.35
CA THR A 25 -8.89 -6.54 -1.62
C THR A 25 -8.23 -7.88 -1.92
N THR A 26 -9.01 -8.97 -1.94
CA THR A 26 -8.52 -10.33 -2.21
C THR A 26 -8.03 -10.44 -3.65
N ILE A 27 -8.80 -9.91 -4.60
CA ILE A 27 -8.44 -9.86 -6.01
C ILE A 27 -7.19 -9.00 -6.22
N GLY A 28 -7.11 -7.85 -5.54
CA GLY A 28 -5.94 -6.98 -5.59
C GLY A 28 -4.65 -7.71 -5.19
N TYR A 29 -4.67 -8.49 -4.10
CA TYR A 29 -3.50 -9.29 -3.71
C TYR A 29 -3.20 -10.42 -4.69
N GLY A 30 -4.22 -11.07 -5.27
CA GLY A 30 -4.03 -12.08 -6.30
C GLY A 30 -3.35 -11.53 -7.57
N VAL A 31 -3.82 -10.39 -8.08
CA VAL A 31 -3.22 -9.70 -9.23
C VAL A 31 -1.80 -9.26 -8.91
N MET A 32 -1.55 -8.72 -7.72
CA MET A 32 -0.22 -8.33 -7.27
C MET A 32 0.74 -9.52 -7.21
N ALA A 33 0.28 -10.69 -6.75
CA ALA A 33 1.09 -11.90 -6.71
C ALA A 33 1.48 -12.38 -8.12
N ILE A 34 0.52 -12.42 -9.04
CA ILE A 34 0.78 -12.79 -10.45
C ILE A 34 1.77 -11.81 -11.08
N ALA A 35 1.56 -10.50 -10.88
CA ALA A 35 2.46 -9.46 -11.40
C ALA A 35 3.87 -9.60 -10.82
N THR A 36 4.00 -9.94 -9.53
CA THR A 36 5.30 -10.15 -8.88
C THR A 36 6.03 -11.36 -9.45
N ILE A 37 5.32 -12.47 -9.66
CA ILE A 37 5.88 -13.68 -10.29
C ILE A 37 6.31 -13.40 -11.72
N GLY A 38 5.47 -12.71 -12.51
CA GLY A 38 5.80 -12.31 -13.88
C GLY A 38 7.00 -11.36 -13.93
N GLY A 39 7.04 -10.37 -13.05
CA GLY A 39 8.15 -9.42 -12.94
C GLY A 39 9.47 -10.11 -12.60
N GLU A 40 9.47 -10.98 -11.59
CA GLU A 40 10.67 -11.74 -11.20
C GLU A 40 11.18 -12.62 -12.36
N ARG A 41 10.28 -13.29 -13.08
CA ARG A 41 10.64 -14.08 -14.26
C ARG A 41 11.22 -13.23 -15.38
N LEU A 42 10.69 -12.03 -15.61
CA LEU A 42 11.25 -11.12 -16.60
C LEU A 42 12.68 -10.67 -16.22
N PHE A 43 12.90 -10.26 -14.97
CA PHE A 43 14.24 -9.84 -14.53
C PHE A 43 15.25 -10.99 -14.54
N SER A 44 14.86 -12.17 -14.06
CA SER A 44 15.75 -13.33 -14.00
C SER A 44 16.11 -13.90 -15.37
N LEU A 45 15.19 -13.88 -16.34
CA LEU A 45 15.45 -14.45 -17.67
C LEU A 45 16.11 -13.48 -18.64
N PHE A 46 15.77 -12.19 -18.60
CA PHE A 46 16.19 -11.24 -19.64
C PHE A 46 17.31 -10.30 -19.20
N SER A 47 17.44 -10.01 -17.90
CA SER A 47 18.40 -9.01 -17.42
C SER A 47 19.50 -9.61 -16.56
N PHE A 48 19.21 -10.65 -15.80
CA PHE A 48 20.15 -11.18 -14.82
C PHE A 48 21.13 -12.19 -15.41
N GLN A 49 22.41 -11.84 -15.39
CA GLN A 49 23.53 -12.73 -15.65
C GLN A 49 24.58 -12.49 -14.57
N CYS A 50 24.90 -13.51 -13.78
CA CYS A 50 25.89 -13.37 -12.71
C CYS A 50 27.29 -13.14 -13.33
N PRO A 51 28.08 -12.15 -12.87
CA PRO A 51 29.37 -11.82 -13.48
C PRO A 51 30.49 -12.82 -13.18
N CYS A 52 30.26 -13.77 -12.26
CA CYS A 52 31.22 -14.83 -11.90
C CYS A 52 32.55 -14.30 -11.34
N ASN A 53 32.52 -13.14 -10.69
CA ASN A 53 33.67 -12.45 -10.13
C ASN A 53 33.43 -12.21 -8.64
N THR A 54 34.37 -12.65 -7.79
CA THR A 54 34.24 -12.62 -6.32
C THR A 54 33.80 -11.24 -5.80
N GLU A 55 34.46 -10.19 -6.26
CA GLU A 55 34.21 -8.79 -5.82
C GLU A 55 32.82 -8.26 -6.22
N GLN A 56 32.29 -8.69 -7.37
CA GLN A 56 31.08 -8.11 -7.95
C GLN A 56 29.83 -8.95 -7.72
N ASN A 57 29.99 -10.26 -7.51
CA ASN A 57 28.88 -11.21 -7.34
C ASN A 57 27.96 -10.81 -6.18
N PHE A 58 28.53 -10.45 -5.02
CA PHE A 58 27.76 -10.05 -3.85
C PHE A 58 26.91 -8.81 -4.12
N THR A 59 27.53 -7.72 -4.57
CA THR A 59 26.83 -6.45 -4.86
C THR A 59 25.81 -6.61 -5.98
N TYR A 60 26.16 -7.32 -7.05
CA TYR A 60 25.27 -7.53 -8.20
C TYR A 60 24.03 -8.34 -7.81
N GLY A 61 24.22 -9.51 -7.18
CA GLY A 61 23.11 -10.34 -6.72
C GLY A 61 22.22 -9.63 -5.70
N LEU A 62 22.82 -8.89 -4.76
CA LEU A 62 22.08 -8.14 -3.75
C LEU A 62 21.28 -6.97 -4.35
N MET A 63 21.81 -6.27 -5.36
CA MET A 63 21.08 -5.19 -6.04
C MET A 63 19.85 -5.70 -6.77
N TYR A 64 19.92 -6.85 -7.44
CA TYR A 64 18.74 -7.46 -8.07
C TYR A 64 17.74 -8.02 -7.06
N LEU A 65 18.21 -8.45 -5.88
CA LEU A 65 17.34 -8.90 -4.80
C LEU A 65 16.62 -7.75 -4.09
N LEU A 66 17.35 -6.72 -3.64
CA LEU A 66 16.82 -5.63 -2.81
C LEU A 66 16.37 -4.39 -3.61
N GLY A 67 16.93 -4.15 -4.79
CA GLY A 67 16.64 -2.97 -5.60
C GLY A 67 15.16 -2.85 -5.97
N PRO A 68 14.55 -3.88 -6.60
CA PRO A 68 13.12 -3.85 -6.90
C PRO A 68 12.25 -3.78 -5.63
N ALA A 69 12.67 -4.41 -4.53
CA ALA A 69 11.98 -4.30 -3.24
C ALA A 69 11.95 -2.85 -2.73
N LEU A 70 13.06 -2.12 -2.84
CA LEU A 70 13.13 -0.71 -2.47
C LEU A 70 12.25 0.16 -3.36
N VAL A 71 12.28 -0.05 -4.68
CA VAL A 71 11.41 0.68 -5.62
C VAL A 71 9.94 0.42 -5.28
N LEU A 72 9.55 -0.83 -5.07
CA LEU A 72 8.19 -1.19 -4.67
C LEU A 72 7.76 -0.56 -3.34
N LEU A 73 8.68 -0.48 -2.37
CA LEU A 73 8.43 0.20 -1.10
C LEU A 73 8.15 1.68 -1.31
N THR A 74 8.99 2.36 -2.11
CA THR A 74 8.79 3.79 -2.40
C THR A 74 7.46 4.06 -3.08
N VAL A 75 7.11 3.27 -4.10
CA VAL A 75 5.81 3.37 -4.78
C VAL A 75 4.66 3.11 -3.81
N GLY A 76 4.78 2.10 -2.94
CA GLY A 76 3.79 1.80 -1.91
C GLY A 76 3.56 2.95 -0.93
N LEU A 77 4.62 3.67 -0.56
CA LEU A 77 4.53 4.88 0.26
C LEU A 77 3.87 6.04 -0.50
N PHE A 78 4.24 6.27 -1.77
CA PHE A 78 3.63 7.30 -2.62
C PHE A 78 2.13 7.08 -2.84
N LEU A 79 1.66 5.84 -2.90
CA LEU A 79 0.23 5.53 -3.06
C LEU A 79 -0.55 5.56 -1.73
N SER A 80 0.13 5.76 -0.59
CA SER A 80 -0.50 5.70 0.73
C SER A 80 -1.24 6.99 1.08
N THR A 81 -2.58 6.97 0.96
CA THR A 81 -3.44 8.07 1.40
C THR A 81 -3.30 8.40 2.90
N ALA A 82 -2.95 7.42 3.73
CA ALA A 82 -2.70 7.64 5.15
C ALA A 82 -1.44 8.47 5.40
N LEU A 83 -0.40 8.28 4.59
CA LEU A 83 0.83 9.06 4.65
C LEU A 83 0.57 10.51 4.22
N TRP A 84 -0.15 10.72 3.11
CA TRP A 84 -0.51 12.07 2.66
C TRP A 84 -1.40 12.81 3.65
N ARG A 85 -2.39 12.14 4.24
CA ARG A 85 -3.22 12.74 5.30
C ARG A 85 -2.42 13.17 6.52
N LEU A 86 -1.29 12.51 6.79
CA LEU A 86 -0.40 12.87 7.88
C LEU A 86 0.50 14.06 7.49
N TYR A 87 1.09 14.06 6.29
CA TYR A 87 2.09 15.06 5.88
C TYR A 87 1.50 16.34 5.25
N THR A 88 0.37 16.26 4.55
CA THR A 88 -0.23 17.41 3.87
C THR A 88 -0.70 18.45 4.90
N GLY A 89 -0.08 19.64 4.86
CA GLY A 89 -0.34 20.71 5.82
C GLY A 89 0.57 20.73 7.05
N CYS A 90 1.61 19.89 7.11
CA CYS A 90 2.57 19.86 8.23
C CYS A 90 3.26 21.21 8.48
N CYS A 91 3.62 21.93 7.41
CA CYS A 91 4.29 23.25 7.52
C CYS A 91 3.33 24.39 7.85
N LEU A 92 2.01 24.18 7.68
CA LEU A 92 0.98 25.17 8.02
C LEU A 92 0.62 25.10 9.50
N ASN A 93 0.55 23.89 10.07
CA ASN A 93 0.26 23.69 11.48
C ASN A 93 0.94 22.40 12.02
N PRO A 94 2.16 22.47 12.56
CA PRO A 94 2.88 21.29 13.05
C PRO A 94 2.16 20.59 14.22
N MET A 95 1.27 21.30 14.92
CA MET A 95 0.44 20.73 15.99
C MET A 95 -0.65 19.78 15.46
N LYS A 96 -0.90 19.74 14.15
CA LYS A 96 -1.87 18.85 13.51
C LYS A 96 -1.36 17.42 13.35
N LEU A 97 -0.04 17.22 13.17
CA LEU A 97 0.57 15.88 13.12
C LEU A 97 0.54 15.20 14.50
N CYS A 98 0.82 15.97 15.55
CA CYS A 98 0.92 15.50 16.93
C CYS A 98 0.21 16.47 17.87
N PRO A 99 -1.13 16.42 18.00
CA PRO A 99 -1.83 17.30 18.92
C PRO A 99 -1.37 17.02 20.36
N ARG A 100 -0.72 18.02 20.98
CA ARG A 100 -0.35 18.13 22.41
C ARG A 100 0.04 16.80 23.07
N GLY A 101 1.14 16.19 22.64
CA GLY A 101 1.79 15.08 23.36
C GLY A 101 1.33 13.66 22.99
N ASN A 102 0.40 13.47 22.04
CA ASN A 102 0.00 12.14 21.58
C ASN A 102 0.91 11.60 20.45
N CYS A 103 2.23 11.54 20.69
CA CYS A 103 3.20 10.98 19.73
C CYS A 103 2.87 9.53 19.33
N ILE A 104 2.26 8.77 20.24
CA ILE A 104 1.85 7.37 20.03
C ILE A 104 0.82 7.27 18.90
N GLY A 105 -0.11 8.21 18.79
CA GLY A 105 -1.11 8.24 17.71
C GLY A 105 -0.47 8.46 16.34
N CYS A 106 0.44 9.43 16.23
CA CYS A 106 1.17 9.73 15.00
C CYS A 106 2.03 8.55 14.54
N ILE A 107 2.79 7.96 15.46
CA ILE A 107 3.61 6.76 15.19
C ILE A 107 2.71 5.61 14.73
N SER A 108 1.56 5.40 15.36
CA SER A 108 0.61 4.34 14.96
C SER A 108 0.09 4.52 13.52
N ILE A 109 -0.21 5.76 13.11
CA ILE A 109 -0.67 6.07 11.75
C ILE A 109 0.46 5.85 10.73
N PHE A 110 1.67 6.32 11.04
CA PHE A 110 2.84 6.11 10.20
C PHE A 110 3.16 4.62 10.04
N MET A 111 3.21 3.87 11.15
CA MET A 111 3.42 2.42 11.13
C MET A 111 2.34 1.71 10.31
N ARG A 112 1.08 2.15 10.37
CA ARG A 112 0.01 1.60 9.53
C ARG A 112 0.26 1.85 8.04
N ALA A 113 0.78 3.02 7.67
CA ALA A 113 1.15 3.31 6.28
C ALA A 113 2.33 2.43 5.82
N VAL A 114 3.37 2.31 6.64
CA VAL A 114 4.56 1.50 6.33
C VAL A 114 4.22 0.01 6.21
N VAL A 115 3.43 -0.54 7.15
CA VAL A 115 3.00 -1.95 7.10
C VAL A 115 2.23 -2.26 5.81
N GLY A 116 1.39 -1.34 5.34
CA GLY A 116 0.70 -1.48 4.06
C GLY A 116 1.66 -1.45 2.86
N ALA A 117 2.64 -0.54 2.90
CA ALA A 117 3.64 -0.39 1.83
C ALA A 117 4.69 -1.52 1.77
N LEU A 118 4.85 -2.30 2.85
CA LEU A 118 5.77 -3.44 2.92
C LEU A 118 5.24 -4.71 2.23
N VAL A 119 3.94 -4.79 1.91
CA VAL A 119 3.36 -5.97 1.28
C VAL A 119 4.03 -6.29 -0.07
N PRO A 120 4.13 -5.36 -1.05
CA PRO A 120 4.78 -5.67 -2.32
C PRO A 120 6.28 -6.04 -2.21
N PRO A 121 7.11 -5.35 -1.40
CA PRO A 121 8.49 -5.76 -1.15
C PRO A 121 8.63 -7.18 -0.59
N ILE A 122 7.80 -7.56 0.39
CA ILE A 122 7.83 -8.91 0.98
C ILE A 122 7.45 -9.96 -0.08
N MET A 123 6.43 -9.66 -0.90
CA MET A 123 6.03 -10.55 -1.99
C MET A 123 7.16 -10.74 -3.00
N TRP A 124 7.82 -9.65 -3.42
CA TRP A 124 8.97 -9.70 -4.32
C TRP A 124 10.10 -10.56 -3.76
N LEU A 125 10.54 -10.27 -2.52
CA LEU A 125 11.62 -11.01 -1.89
C LEU A 125 11.30 -12.49 -1.74
N SER A 126 10.05 -12.83 -1.42
CA SER A 126 9.60 -14.21 -1.32
C SER A 126 9.74 -14.95 -2.65
N VAL A 127 9.26 -14.36 -3.75
CA VAL A 127 9.36 -14.97 -5.09
C VAL A 127 10.82 -15.07 -5.54
N ALA A 128 11.60 -14.01 -5.37
CA ALA A 128 13.01 -13.97 -5.76
C ALA A 128 13.85 -15.01 -4.99
N LEU A 129 13.61 -15.18 -3.68
CA LEU A 129 14.27 -16.18 -2.85
C LEU A 129 13.84 -17.62 -3.21
N LEU A 130 12.58 -17.84 -3.59
CA LEU A 130 12.13 -19.15 -4.04
C LEU A 130 12.74 -19.56 -5.39
N ASN A 131 12.96 -18.60 -6.30
CA ASN A 131 13.70 -18.85 -7.55
C ASN A 131 15.21 -19.07 -7.28
N GLY A 132 15.78 -18.31 -6.35
CA GLY A 132 17.13 -18.55 -5.80
C GLY A 132 18.31 -18.03 -6.61
N THR A 133 18.09 -17.62 -7.87
CA THR A 133 19.16 -17.18 -8.79
C THR A 133 19.93 -15.95 -8.29
N PHE A 134 19.23 -14.93 -7.75
CA PHE A 134 19.88 -13.74 -7.19
C PHE A 134 20.67 -14.05 -5.91
N TYR A 135 20.13 -14.93 -5.06
CA TYR A 135 20.78 -15.37 -3.82
C TYR A 135 22.02 -16.21 -4.11
N GLU A 136 21.94 -17.17 -5.04
CA GLU A 136 23.06 -17.99 -5.50
C GLU A 136 24.24 -17.12 -5.93
N CYS A 137 23.99 -16.09 -6.75
CA CYS A 137 25.03 -15.16 -7.17
C CYS A 137 25.57 -14.33 -5.99
N ALA A 138 24.69 -13.75 -5.16
CA ALA A 138 25.11 -12.91 -4.05
C ALA A 138 26.00 -13.66 -3.05
N VAL A 139 25.55 -14.83 -2.61
CA VAL A 139 26.26 -15.63 -1.58
C VAL A 139 27.55 -16.24 -2.11
N SER A 140 27.62 -16.53 -3.41
CA SER A 140 28.87 -17.02 -4.02
C SER A 140 30.02 -16.02 -3.96
N GLY A 141 29.72 -14.72 -3.83
CA GLY A 141 30.71 -13.63 -3.70
C GLY A 141 30.95 -13.17 -2.27
N LEU A 142 30.42 -13.87 -1.25
CA LEU A 142 30.70 -13.53 0.14
C LEU A 142 32.13 -13.94 0.52
N GLU A 143 32.87 -13.02 1.12
CA GLU A 143 34.22 -13.26 1.66
C GLU A 143 34.22 -13.66 3.14
N ASP A 144 33.03 -13.74 3.76
CA ASP A 144 32.88 -14.13 5.16
C ASP A 144 33.33 -15.59 5.36
N GLN A 145 34.41 -15.77 6.11
CA GLN A 145 35.03 -17.08 6.31
C GLN A 145 34.07 -18.08 6.95
N VAL A 146 33.16 -17.64 7.84
CA VAL A 146 32.21 -18.53 8.53
C VAL A 146 31.17 -19.07 7.55
N ILE A 147 30.64 -18.21 6.68
CA ILE A 147 29.65 -18.60 5.68
C ILE A 147 30.30 -19.46 4.59
N VAL A 148 31.50 -19.08 4.12
CA VAL A 148 32.25 -19.85 3.12
C VAL A 148 32.63 -21.23 3.65
N ASP A 149 33.05 -21.33 4.92
CA ASP A 149 33.38 -22.62 5.55
C ASP A 149 32.17 -23.52 5.74
N LEU A 150 30.96 -22.98 5.86
CA LEU A 150 29.73 -23.77 5.92
C LEU A 150 29.50 -24.54 4.61
N PHE A 151 29.75 -23.91 3.46
CA PHE A 151 29.56 -24.54 2.14
C PHE A 151 30.76 -25.39 1.70
N CYS A 152 31.97 -24.95 2.02
CA CYS A 152 33.22 -25.63 1.68
C CYS A 152 33.77 -26.52 2.82
N LYS A 153 32.94 -26.93 3.78
CA LYS A 153 33.38 -27.75 4.92
C LYS A 153 34.03 -29.06 4.43
N ASN A 154 35.24 -29.34 4.93
CA ASN A 154 36.08 -30.49 4.52
C ASN A 154 36.55 -30.48 3.05
N ARG A 155 36.51 -29.33 2.36
CA ARG A 155 36.97 -29.20 0.97
C ARG A 155 38.29 -28.45 0.87
N THR A 156 38.98 -28.60 -0.26
CA THR A 156 40.25 -27.93 -0.58
C THR A 156 40.11 -26.41 -0.56
N SER A 157 41.23 -25.69 -0.34
CA SER A 157 41.31 -24.23 -0.52
C SER A 157 40.81 -23.75 -1.89
N THR A 158 40.84 -24.63 -2.89
CA THR A 158 40.26 -24.47 -4.21
C THR A 158 38.75 -24.22 -4.20
N CYS A 159 37.99 -24.80 -3.26
CA CYS A 159 36.53 -24.57 -3.15
C CYS A 159 36.23 -23.10 -2.85
N LYS A 160 36.99 -22.49 -1.94
CA LYS A 160 36.81 -21.07 -1.57
C LYS A 160 37.12 -20.13 -2.74
N ALA A 161 38.21 -20.41 -3.45
CA ALA A 161 38.65 -19.58 -4.59
C ALA A 161 37.71 -19.68 -5.81
N GLU A 162 37.06 -20.82 -5.99
CA GLU A 162 36.20 -21.10 -7.16
C GLU A 162 34.70 -20.94 -6.87
N LEU A 163 34.31 -20.65 -5.63
CA LEU A 163 32.89 -20.53 -5.22
C LEU A 163 32.13 -19.49 -6.04
N ALA A 164 32.75 -18.33 -6.31
CA ALA A 164 32.17 -17.25 -7.12
C ALA A 164 31.85 -17.67 -8.57
N LYS A 165 32.47 -18.73 -9.08
CA LYS A 165 32.26 -19.24 -10.45
C LYS A 165 31.22 -20.36 -10.52
N VAL A 166 30.80 -20.91 -9.37
CA VAL A 166 29.82 -22.00 -9.28
C VAL A 166 28.47 -21.65 -9.94
N PRO A 167 27.86 -20.46 -9.70
CA PRO A 167 26.58 -20.11 -10.34
C PRO A 167 26.66 -20.09 -11.87
N CYS A 168 27.85 -19.85 -12.41
CA CYS A 168 28.11 -19.74 -13.84
C CYS A 168 28.54 -21.06 -14.49
N LYS A 169 28.73 -22.12 -13.70
CA LYS A 169 29.22 -23.43 -14.16
C LYS A 169 30.59 -23.36 -14.85
N THR A 170 31.41 -22.35 -14.52
CA THR A 170 32.76 -22.15 -15.06
C THR A 170 33.86 -22.47 -14.03
N SER A 171 33.49 -23.05 -12.88
CA SER A 171 34.42 -23.46 -11.83
C SER A 171 35.33 -24.60 -12.29
N ASN A 172 36.59 -24.59 -11.84
CA ASN A 172 37.52 -25.72 -12.04
C ASN A 172 37.26 -26.94 -11.14
N LEU A 173 36.16 -26.94 -10.39
CA LEU A 173 35.74 -28.04 -9.52
C LEU A 173 35.11 -29.19 -10.33
N PRO A 174 35.16 -30.44 -9.81
CA PRO A 174 34.42 -31.55 -10.39
C PRO A 174 32.93 -31.21 -10.55
N VAL A 175 32.32 -31.58 -11.68
CA VAL A 175 30.91 -31.25 -11.99
C VAL A 175 29.94 -31.70 -10.88
N ALA A 176 30.19 -32.86 -10.27
CA ALA A 176 29.38 -33.36 -9.16
C ALA A 176 29.42 -32.43 -7.93
N GLU A 177 30.58 -31.83 -7.66
CA GLU A 177 30.80 -30.89 -6.56
C GLU A 177 30.17 -29.54 -6.85
N THR A 178 30.35 -28.98 -8.05
CA THR A 178 29.68 -27.74 -8.49
C THR A 178 28.16 -27.86 -8.37
N ASN A 179 27.59 -28.97 -8.83
CA ASN A 179 26.14 -29.22 -8.72
C ASN A 179 25.69 -29.33 -7.26
N THR A 180 26.48 -29.98 -6.41
CA THR A 180 26.18 -30.10 -4.98
C THR A 180 26.14 -28.73 -4.30
N LEU A 181 27.15 -27.88 -4.56
CA LEU A 181 27.22 -26.53 -4.02
C LEU A 181 26.06 -25.66 -4.50
N LEU A 182 25.71 -25.73 -5.78
CA LEU A 182 24.57 -25.00 -6.34
C LEU A 182 23.25 -25.43 -5.69
N LEU A 183 23.06 -26.74 -5.47
CA LEU A 183 21.87 -27.27 -4.78
C LEU A 183 21.81 -26.79 -3.32
N MET A 184 22.94 -26.71 -2.62
CA MET A 184 22.99 -26.18 -1.25
C MET A 184 22.62 -24.69 -1.19
N LEU A 185 23.18 -23.87 -2.09
CA LEU A 185 22.86 -22.44 -2.20
C LEU A 185 21.37 -22.23 -2.50
N ARG A 186 20.82 -22.99 -3.46
CA ARG A 186 19.40 -22.94 -3.80
C ARG A 186 18.51 -23.36 -2.64
N ALA A 187 18.85 -24.44 -1.95
CA ALA A 187 18.11 -24.92 -0.79
C ALA A 187 18.07 -23.87 0.33
N GLN A 188 19.21 -23.22 0.63
CA GLN A 188 19.24 -22.13 1.61
C GLN A 188 18.35 -20.96 1.20
N SER A 189 18.41 -20.54 -0.06
CA SER A 189 17.53 -19.49 -0.58
C SER A 189 16.06 -19.83 -0.41
N GLN A 190 15.65 -21.05 -0.77
CA GLN A 190 14.27 -21.50 -0.67
C GLN A 190 13.80 -21.62 0.78
N ILE A 191 14.67 -22.08 1.70
CA ILE A 191 14.37 -22.10 3.14
C ILE A 191 14.13 -20.68 3.63
N LEU A 192 15.01 -19.72 3.30
CA LEU A 192 14.82 -18.30 3.65
C LEU A 192 13.53 -17.73 3.06
N GLY A 193 13.20 -18.06 1.81
CA GLY A 193 11.94 -17.68 1.18
C GLY A 193 10.72 -18.19 1.94
N TRP A 194 10.68 -19.48 2.30
CA TRP A 194 9.59 -20.04 3.10
C TRP A 194 9.51 -19.49 4.51
N VAL A 195 10.65 -19.25 5.17
CA VAL A 195 10.70 -18.61 6.48
C VAL A 195 10.11 -17.20 6.41
N LEU A 196 10.44 -16.43 5.37
CA LEU A 196 9.87 -15.10 5.15
C LEU A 196 8.35 -15.14 4.93
N ILE A 197 7.85 -16.09 4.12
CA ILE A 197 6.41 -16.27 3.88
C ILE A 197 5.68 -16.64 5.18
N MET A 198 6.19 -17.64 5.92
CA MET A 198 5.55 -18.12 7.14
C MET A 198 5.54 -17.06 8.26
N SER A 199 6.68 -16.38 8.45
CA SER A 199 6.80 -15.31 9.46
C SER A 199 5.93 -14.11 9.13
N SER A 200 5.88 -13.67 7.86
CA SER A 200 5.04 -12.55 7.44
C SER A 200 3.55 -12.86 7.52
N ALA A 201 3.13 -14.08 7.15
CA ALA A 201 1.74 -14.52 7.29
C ALA A 201 1.31 -14.56 8.76
N LEU A 202 2.14 -15.14 9.64
CA LEU A 202 1.87 -15.22 11.07
C LEU A 202 1.84 -13.81 11.70
N ALA A 203 2.80 -12.96 11.38
CA ALA A 203 2.84 -11.57 11.86
C ALA A 203 1.60 -10.77 11.39
N GLY A 204 1.16 -10.97 10.15
CA GLY A 204 -0.05 -10.36 9.61
C GLY A 204 -1.32 -10.81 10.34
N LEU A 205 -1.43 -12.11 10.66
CA LEU A 205 -2.54 -12.65 11.43
C LEU A 205 -2.56 -12.10 12.86
N ILE A 206 -1.43 -12.18 13.57
CA ILE A 206 -1.29 -11.66 14.95
C ILE A 206 -1.60 -10.17 14.98
N GLY A 207 -1.05 -9.38 14.05
CA GLY A 207 -1.30 -7.94 13.96
C GLY A 207 -2.77 -7.61 13.70
N THR A 208 -3.44 -8.38 12.85
CA THR A 208 -4.88 -8.22 12.57
C THR A 208 -5.72 -8.59 13.79
N CYS A 209 -5.44 -9.73 14.44
CA CYS A 209 -6.12 -10.14 15.67
C CYS A 209 -5.95 -9.11 16.77
N TYR A 210 -4.72 -8.64 17.02
CA TYR A 210 -4.43 -7.63 18.01
C TYR A 210 -5.17 -6.31 17.75
N LYS A 211 -5.18 -5.85 16.49
CA LYS A 211 -5.92 -4.66 16.07
C LYS A 211 -7.42 -4.80 16.32
N ASN A 212 -7.99 -5.96 15.99
CA ASN A 212 -9.41 -6.22 16.21
C ASN A 212 -9.75 -6.36 17.71
N CYS A 213 -8.90 -7.00 18.51
CA CYS A 213 -9.06 -7.11 19.97
C CYS A 213 -8.96 -5.76 20.68
N ARG A 214 -8.13 -4.83 20.18
CA ARG A 214 -8.03 -3.46 20.71
C ARG A 214 -9.05 -2.49 20.12
N SER A 215 -9.94 -2.96 19.25
CA SER A 215 -11.00 -2.13 18.69
C SER A 215 -11.92 -1.63 19.80
N GLN A 216 -12.18 -0.33 19.82
CA GLN A 216 -13.14 0.31 20.73
C GLN A 216 -14.60 0.07 20.31
N VAL A 217 -14.83 -0.59 19.16
CA VAL A 217 -16.14 -0.87 18.58
C VAL A 217 -16.30 -2.34 18.26
N SER A 218 -17.54 -2.83 18.31
CA SER A 218 -17.88 -4.20 17.95
C SER A 218 -17.65 -4.48 16.45
N TYR A 219 -17.57 -5.76 16.07
CA TYR A 219 -17.35 -6.17 14.68
C TYR A 219 -18.42 -5.64 13.72
N LEU A 220 -19.69 -5.67 14.12
CA LEU A 220 -20.81 -5.23 13.27
C LEU A 220 -20.78 -3.70 13.08
N GLN A 221 -20.49 -2.96 14.16
CA GLN A 221 -20.33 -1.51 14.10
C GLN A 221 -19.10 -1.12 13.26
N LEU A 222 -17.99 -1.86 13.37
CA LEU A 222 -16.80 -1.66 12.53
C LEU A 222 -17.11 -1.90 11.03
N THR A 223 -17.94 -2.89 10.74
CA THR A 223 -18.37 -3.20 9.37
C THR A 223 -19.25 -2.09 8.81
N PHE A 224 -20.23 -1.62 9.59
CA PHE A 224 -21.04 -0.45 9.23
C PHE A 224 -20.16 0.78 8.99
N TRP A 225 -19.22 1.05 9.89
CA TRP A 225 -18.32 2.19 9.79
C TRP A 225 -17.50 2.16 8.48
N LYS A 226 -16.96 1.00 8.07
CA LYS A 226 -16.27 0.86 6.78
C LYS A 226 -17.18 1.20 5.60
N ILE A 227 -18.43 0.72 5.62
CA ILE A 227 -19.42 0.97 4.57
C ILE A 227 -19.77 2.46 4.52
N TYR A 228 -20.01 3.08 5.68
CA TYR A 228 -20.28 4.52 5.78
C TYR A 228 -19.14 5.34 5.17
N MET A 229 -17.89 5.09 5.58
CA MET A 229 -16.72 5.80 5.05
C MET A 229 -16.55 5.66 3.53
N GLN A 230 -16.90 4.49 2.97
CA GLN A 230 -16.87 4.30 1.53
C GLN A 230 -17.96 5.14 0.85
N LYS A 231 -19.19 5.10 1.36
CA LYS A 231 -20.32 5.84 0.78
C LYS A 231 -20.17 7.35 0.93
N GLU A 232 -19.64 7.81 2.06
CA GLU A 232 -19.30 9.21 2.30
C GLU A 232 -18.30 9.70 1.24
N ARG A 233 -17.24 8.92 0.95
CA ARG A 233 -16.27 9.29 -0.09
C ARG A 233 -16.89 9.33 -1.49
N GLU A 234 -17.63 8.28 -1.87
CA GLU A 234 -18.31 8.22 -3.18
C GLU A 234 -19.24 9.42 -3.39
N LYS A 235 -19.96 9.84 -2.34
CA LYS A 235 -20.83 11.01 -2.39
C LYS A 235 -20.04 12.31 -2.37
N PHE A 236 -19.00 12.42 -1.53
CA PHE A 236 -18.15 13.61 -1.47
C PHE A 236 -17.54 13.93 -2.83
N ASP A 237 -16.98 12.93 -3.52
CA ASP A 237 -16.36 13.12 -4.84
C ASP A 237 -17.40 13.63 -5.86
N SER A 238 -18.59 13.02 -5.89
CA SER A 238 -19.69 13.44 -6.77
C SER A 238 -20.20 14.87 -6.47
N PHE A 239 -20.30 15.26 -5.19
CA PHE A 239 -20.69 16.61 -4.82
C PHE A 239 -19.59 17.63 -5.12
N ALA A 240 -18.31 17.27 -4.91
CA ALA A 240 -17.18 18.13 -5.20
C ALA A 240 -17.06 18.43 -6.71
N GLU A 241 -17.28 17.41 -7.55
CA GLU A 241 -17.29 17.55 -9.01
C GLU A 241 -18.40 18.50 -9.50
N ASP A 242 -19.62 18.34 -8.99
CA ASP A 242 -20.77 19.21 -9.32
C ASP A 242 -20.51 20.67 -8.88
N TYR A 243 -20.01 20.88 -7.65
CA TYR A 243 -19.66 22.20 -7.16
C TYR A 243 -18.52 22.85 -7.97
N ALA A 244 -17.49 22.08 -8.35
CA ALA A 244 -16.39 22.56 -9.19
C ALA A 244 -16.88 22.96 -10.59
N THR A 245 -17.80 22.18 -11.17
CA THR A 245 -18.39 22.46 -12.49
C THR A 245 -19.17 23.78 -12.45
N LYS A 246 -20.05 23.97 -11.46
CA LYS A 246 -20.81 25.22 -11.30
C LYS A 246 -19.92 26.44 -11.10
N LEU A 247 -18.84 26.30 -10.32
CA LEU A 247 -17.88 27.38 -10.13
C LEU A 247 -17.15 27.73 -11.43
N ALA A 248 -16.73 26.72 -12.20
CA ALA A 248 -16.05 26.91 -13.47
C ALA A 248 -16.97 27.60 -14.48
N GLU A 249 -18.22 27.15 -14.61
CA GLU A 249 -19.23 27.75 -15.49
C GLU A 249 -19.50 29.22 -15.12
N ARG A 250 -19.73 29.51 -13.82
CA ARG A 250 -19.93 30.89 -13.33
C ARG A 250 -18.76 31.78 -13.74
N ASN A 251 -17.52 31.35 -13.48
CA ASN A 251 -16.32 32.14 -13.76
C ASN A 251 -16.10 32.35 -15.26
N LEU A 252 -16.29 31.32 -16.08
CA LEU A 252 -16.17 31.43 -17.54
C LEU A 252 -17.23 32.36 -18.10
N LYS A 253 -18.47 32.25 -17.64
CA LYS A 253 -19.57 33.12 -18.07
C LYS A 253 -19.29 34.60 -17.74
N SER A 254 -18.95 34.90 -16.49
CA SER A 254 -18.60 36.27 -16.09
C SER A 254 -17.39 36.82 -16.85
N PHE A 255 -16.40 35.97 -17.17
CA PHE A 255 -15.23 36.37 -17.96
C PHE A 255 -15.59 36.74 -19.41
N PHE A 256 -16.33 35.87 -20.12
CA PHE A 256 -16.70 36.11 -21.52
C PHE A 256 -17.77 37.20 -21.69
N ASP A 257 -18.70 37.31 -20.74
CA ASP A 257 -19.73 38.36 -20.75
C ASP A 257 -19.23 39.70 -20.16
N ASN A 258 -18.00 39.72 -19.59
CA ASN A 258 -17.41 40.86 -18.90
C ASN A 258 -18.31 41.45 -17.81
N THR A 259 -18.88 40.58 -16.98
CA THR A 259 -19.79 40.92 -15.87
C THR A 259 -19.17 40.59 -14.51
N GLU A 260 -19.61 41.29 -13.46
CA GLU A 260 -19.21 40.95 -12.10
C GLU A 260 -19.75 39.55 -11.71
N PRO A 261 -18.95 38.72 -11.04
CA PRO A 261 -19.36 37.37 -10.69
C PRO A 261 -20.34 37.33 -9.52
N GLU A 262 -21.40 36.51 -9.66
CA GLU A 262 -22.36 36.25 -8.59
C GLU A 262 -21.71 35.61 -7.36
N ALA A 263 -22.17 35.95 -6.15
CA ALA A 263 -21.63 35.38 -4.91
C ALA A 263 -21.78 33.84 -4.88
N PHE A 264 -20.70 33.14 -4.55
CA PHE A 264 -20.68 31.68 -4.43
C PHE A 264 -20.20 31.30 -3.04
N SER A 265 -21.04 30.61 -2.26
CA SER A 265 -20.71 30.24 -0.89
C SER A 265 -19.70 29.09 -0.88
N PHE A 266 -18.60 29.29 -0.14
CA PHE A 266 -17.59 28.26 0.10
C PHE A 266 -17.48 27.95 1.59
N PRO A 267 -17.21 26.68 1.95
CA PRO A 267 -16.71 26.39 3.28
C PRO A 267 -15.40 27.15 3.51
N ASN A 268 -15.26 27.77 4.67
CA ASN A 268 -14.06 28.52 5.01
C ASN A 268 -12.83 27.59 5.14
N HIS A 269 -11.63 28.16 5.12
CA HIS A 269 -10.38 27.39 5.21
C HIS A 269 -10.30 26.54 6.49
N THR A 270 -10.81 27.07 7.62
CA THR A 270 -10.85 26.36 8.90
C THR A 270 -11.69 25.07 8.82
N ALA A 271 -12.83 25.11 8.13
CA ALA A 271 -13.69 23.95 7.91
C ALA A 271 -12.93 22.86 7.13
N TRP A 272 -12.28 23.24 6.02
CA TRP A 272 -11.46 22.34 5.21
C TRP A 272 -10.32 21.72 6.01
N GLU A 273 -9.66 22.50 6.87
CA GLU A 273 -8.58 22.02 7.71
C GLU A 273 -9.07 20.99 8.73
N GLN A 274 -10.21 21.25 9.38
CA GLN A 274 -10.80 20.38 10.41
C GLN A 274 -11.29 19.05 9.84
N VAL A 275 -12.00 19.06 8.71
CA VAL A 275 -12.49 17.82 8.08
C VAL A 275 -11.36 16.94 7.55
N SER A 276 -10.20 17.55 7.25
CA SER A 276 -9.00 16.84 6.77
C SER A 276 -8.15 16.24 7.91
N ALA A 277 -8.50 16.46 9.18
CA ALA A 277 -7.76 15.90 10.31
C ALA A 277 -7.84 14.36 10.36
N VAL A 278 -6.87 13.73 11.04
CA VAL A 278 -6.92 12.28 11.24
C VAL A 278 -8.02 11.94 12.24
N TYR A 279 -8.98 11.13 11.78
CA TYR A 279 -10.10 10.71 12.60
C TYR A 279 -9.67 9.69 13.67
N THR A 280 -10.04 9.95 14.93
CA THR A 280 -9.95 9.02 16.06
C THR A 280 -11.32 8.81 16.67
N TYR A 281 -11.77 7.56 16.75
CA TYR A 281 -13.05 7.21 17.36
C TYR A 281 -13.04 7.49 18.87
N LYS A 282 -14.09 8.14 19.38
CA LYS A 282 -14.33 8.37 20.80
C LYS A 282 -15.72 7.88 21.16
N HIS A 283 -15.87 7.10 22.23
CA HIS A 283 -17.17 6.54 22.63
C HIS A 283 -18.19 7.61 23.05
N SER A 284 -17.72 8.81 23.43
CA SER A 284 -18.58 9.95 23.78
C SER A 284 -19.27 10.59 22.58
N ASP A 285 -18.68 10.49 21.39
CA ASP A 285 -19.12 11.18 20.17
C ASP A 285 -19.35 10.08 19.11
N GLN A 286 -20.60 9.65 18.89
CA GLN A 286 -20.95 8.58 17.94
C GLN A 286 -20.81 8.99 16.45
N CYS A 287 -19.80 9.78 16.11
CA CYS A 287 -19.49 10.15 14.73
C CYS A 287 -18.60 9.07 14.11
N TYR A 288 -18.67 8.84 12.80
CA TYR A 288 -17.85 7.86 12.08
C TYR A 288 -16.78 8.51 11.19
N SER A 289 -16.88 9.82 10.93
CA SER A 289 -15.91 10.58 10.17
C SER A 289 -15.65 11.96 10.80
N THR A 290 -14.56 12.61 10.41
CA THR A 290 -14.29 14.01 10.77
C THR A 290 -15.32 14.96 10.16
N LEU A 291 -15.83 14.64 8.98
CA LEU A 291 -16.87 15.42 8.31
C LEU A 291 -18.20 15.32 9.07
N GLN A 292 -18.62 14.12 9.48
CA GLN A 292 -19.78 13.93 10.36
C GLN A 292 -19.58 14.61 11.71
N LYS A 293 -18.36 14.60 12.24
CA LYS A 293 -18.05 15.28 13.49
C LYS A 293 -18.12 16.80 13.36
N TYR A 294 -17.68 17.37 12.25
CA TYR A 294 -17.79 18.80 11.95
C TYR A 294 -19.26 19.20 11.73
N VAL A 295 -19.94 18.38 10.93
CA VAL A 295 -21.35 18.01 10.98
C VAL A 295 -22.10 18.35 12.28
N GLU A 296 -22.03 17.42 13.21
CA GLU A 296 -22.88 17.37 14.39
C GLU A 296 -22.45 18.33 15.53
N GLN A 297 -21.42 19.16 15.33
CA GLN A 297 -20.99 20.13 16.35
C GLN A 297 -21.95 21.32 16.48
N PRO A 298 -22.37 21.69 17.70
CA PRO A 298 -23.38 22.72 17.95
C PRO A 298 -22.91 24.17 17.71
N ASN A 299 -21.60 24.44 17.73
CA ASN A 299 -21.02 25.77 17.47
C ASN A 299 -20.28 25.78 16.13
N ARG A 300 -21.02 25.68 15.02
CA ARG A 300 -20.43 25.97 13.71
C ARG A 300 -20.38 27.48 13.50
N ASP A 301 -19.26 27.99 13.00
CA ASP A 301 -19.16 29.34 12.45
C ASP A 301 -20.05 29.44 11.19
N TYR A 302 -21.35 29.62 11.38
CA TYR A 302 -22.17 30.33 10.41
C TYR A 302 -22.06 31.81 10.79
N SER A 303 -21.51 32.64 9.92
CA SER A 303 -21.64 34.08 10.09
C SER A 303 -21.79 34.76 8.73
N PRO A 304 -22.58 35.84 8.63
CA PRO A 304 -23.99 35.89 8.99
C PRO A 304 -24.75 36.67 7.90
N GLU A 305 -25.37 36.04 6.92
CA GLU A 305 -26.38 36.77 6.13
C GLU A 305 -27.42 35.82 5.53
N LYS A 306 -28.64 35.95 6.07
CA LYS A 306 -29.93 35.56 5.50
C LYS A 306 -30.16 34.07 5.22
N MET A 307 -30.86 33.44 6.16
CA MET A 307 -31.88 32.44 5.82
C MET A 307 -33.25 33.16 5.87
N PRO A 308 -33.88 33.52 4.74
CA PRO A 308 -35.26 33.97 4.76
C PRO A 308 -36.19 32.74 4.79
N LEU A 309 -36.88 32.60 5.93
CA LEU A 309 -38.28 32.24 6.09
C LEU A 309 -38.96 31.41 4.98
N GLN A 310 -39.18 30.12 5.27
CA GLN A 310 -40.45 29.46 5.00
C GLN A 310 -40.55 28.17 5.83
N MET A 311 -41.03 28.31 7.06
CA MET A 311 -41.72 27.23 7.78
C MET A 311 -42.93 27.86 8.49
N GLU A 312 -43.83 28.39 7.67
CA GLU A 312 -45.19 28.73 8.08
C GLU A 312 -46.11 27.87 7.21
N HIS A 313 -46.44 26.69 7.73
CA HIS A 313 -47.71 25.96 7.59
C HIS A 313 -47.49 24.48 7.88
N SER A 314 -47.63 24.11 9.14
CA SER A 314 -48.21 22.83 9.56
C SER A 314 -48.26 22.77 11.09
N LEU A 315 -49.14 23.56 11.70
CA LEU A 315 -49.87 23.26 12.94
C LEU A 315 -50.63 24.52 13.38
N GLU A 316 -51.75 24.78 12.70
CA GLU A 316 -53.07 25.15 13.24
C GLU A 316 -54.06 25.23 12.08
#